data_AF-A0A957YCZ3-F1
#
_entry.id   AF-A0A957YCZ3-F1
#
_cell.length_a   1.000
_cell.length_b   1.000
_cell.length_c   1.000
_cell.angle_alpha   90.00
_cell.angle_beta   90.00
_cell.angle_gamma   90.00
#
_symmetry.space_group_name_H-M   'P 1'
#
loop_
_entity.id
_entity.type
_entity.pdbx_description
1 polymer ?
#
loop_
_entity_poly.entity_id
_entity_poly.type
_entity_poly.pdbx_seq_one_letter_code
_entity_poly.pdbx_strand_id
1 'polypeptide(L)'
;YKRALAVADELLTDLRQFGMRSEIPQILYLLAQALLGLGQDEAARNRLQEARIEAEAIGSRRMLWSILFALSRLEPDPVEAENLRRQAQAIIMYIVEHIHQPKLHASFLALPLVQALLAPPNGTP
;
A
#
# COMPACT_ATOMS: atom_id res chain seq x y z
N TYR A 1 6.55 -18.89 6.30
CA TYR A 1 5.37 -18.08 5.96
C TYR A 1 4.14 -18.37 6.81
N LYS A 2 3.58 -19.60 6.88
CA LYS A 2 2.37 -19.88 7.69
C LYS A 2 2.43 -19.41 9.16
N ARG A 3 3.56 -19.67 9.85
CA ARG A 3 3.77 -19.19 11.24
C ARG A 3 3.84 -17.67 11.35
N ALA A 4 4.36 -16.98 10.33
CA ALA A 4 4.42 -15.52 10.30
C ALA A 4 3.02 -14.91 10.09
N LEU A 5 2.17 -15.56 9.29
CA LEU A 5 0.77 -15.15 9.11
C LEU A 5 -0.02 -15.26 10.43
N ALA A 6 0.10 -16.39 11.13
CA ALA A 6 -0.60 -16.61 12.41
C ALA A 6 -0.20 -15.58 13.48
N VAL A 7 1.10 -15.32 13.65
CA VAL A 7 1.61 -14.32 14.62
C VAL A 7 1.12 -12.91 14.28
N ALA A 8 1.00 -12.59 12.98
CA ALA A 8 0.52 -11.28 12.57
C ALA A 8 -1.00 -11.11 12.73
N ASP A 9 -1.78 -12.19 12.61
CA ASP A 9 -3.22 -12.18 12.89
C ASP A 9 -3.50 -11.98 14.39
N GLU A 10 -2.71 -12.62 15.26
CA GLU A 10 -2.72 -12.38 16.71
C GLU A 10 -2.36 -10.92 17.01
N LEU A 11 -1.27 -10.40 16.43
CA LEU A 11 -0.86 -9.00 16.60
C LEU A 11 -1.94 -8.01 16.13
N LEU A 12 -2.64 -8.27 15.03
CA LEU A 12 -3.74 -7.41 14.56
C LEU A 12 -4.90 -7.39 15.55
N THR A 13 -5.18 -8.54 16.18
CA THR A 13 -6.22 -8.65 17.21
C THR A 13 -5.85 -7.81 18.42
N ASP A 14 -4.60 -7.93 18.89
CA ASP A 14 -4.09 -7.15 20.01
C ASP A 14 -4.09 -5.65 19.71
N LEU A 15 -3.61 -5.22 18.54
CA LEU A 15 -3.56 -3.80 18.17
C LEU A 15 -4.96 -3.17 18.11
N ARG A 16 -5.96 -3.91 17.62
CA ARG A 16 -7.36 -3.49 17.64
C ARG A 16 -7.88 -3.35 19.06
N GLN A 17 -7.60 -4.33 19.91
CA GLN A 17 -8.02 -4.34 21.30
C GLN A 17 -7.40 -3.17 22.10
N PHE A 18 -6.13 -2.87 21.87
CA PHE A 18 -5.41 -1.80 22.56
C PHE A 18 -5.53 -0.43 21.89
N GLY A 19 -6.33 -0.29 20.83
CA GLY A 19 -6.58 0.99 20.16
C GLY A 19 -5.39 1.54 19.37
N MET A 20 -4.37 0.73 19.09
CA MET A 20 -3.16 1.10 18.35
C MET A 20 -3.41 1.07 16.83
N ARG A 21 -4.39 1.87 16.37
CA ARG A 21 -4.87 1.85 14.98
C ARG A 21 -3.86 2.36 13.95
N SER A 22 -2.84 3.12 14.36
CA SER A 22 -1.82 3.68 13.46
C SER A 22 -0.98 2.61 12.76
N GLU A 23 -0.75 1.48 13.42
CA GLU A 23 0.13 0.41 12.92
C GLU A 23 -0.61 -0.62 12.06
N ILE A 24 -1.93 -0.70 12.21
CA ILE A 24 -2.77 -1.70 11.54
C ILE A 24 -2.59 -1.70 10.02
N PRO A 25 -2.64 -0.56 9.30
CA PRO A 25 -2.46 -0.56 7.85
C PRO A 25 -1.09 -1.07 7.41
N GLN A 26 -0.05 -0.79 8.20
CA GLN A 26 1.31 -1.22 7.87
C GLN A 26 1.47 -2.73 8.03
N ILE A 27 0.90 -3.32 9.08
CA ILE A 27 0.95 -4.76 9.31
C ILE A 27 0.16 -5.51 8.24
N LEU A 28 -1.06 -5.04 7.93
CA LEU A 28 -1.86 -5.62 6.85
C LEU A 28 -1.16 -5.54 5.49
N TYR A 29 -0.50 -4.43 5.19
CA TYR A 29 0.30 -4.28 3.98
C TYR A 29 1.45 -5.29 3.92
N LEU A 30 2.22 -5.45 5.01
CA LEU A 30 3.32 -6.42 5.08
C LEU A 30 2.83 -7.86 4.93
N LEU A 31 1.67 -8.19 5.52
CA LEU A 31 1.04 -9.49 5.35
C LEU A 31 0.67 -9.76 3.90
N ALA A 32 0.08 -8.78 3.23
CA ALA A 32 -0.22 -8.90 1.82
C ALA A 32 1.05 -9.14 0.99
N GLN A 33 2.15 -8.42 1.24
CA GLN A 33 3.42 -8.67 0.55
C GLN A 33 3.94 -10.10 0.77
N ALA A 34 3.81 -10.63 1.99
CA ALA A 34 4.19 -12.01 2.29
C ALA A 34 3.30 -13.03 1.55
N LEU A 35 2.00 -12.76 1.44
CA LEU A 35 1.04 -13.59 0.70
C LEU A 35 1.33 -13.56 -0.81
N LEU A 36 1.68 -12.40 -1.37
CA LEU A 36 2.12 -12.28 -2.77
C LEU A 36 3.40 -13.07 -3.05
N GLY A 37 4.38 -13.03 -2.13
CA GLY A 37 5.58 -13.85 -2.23
C GLY A 37 5.30 -15.37 -2.20
N LEU A 38 4.13 -15.78 -1.74
CA LEU A 38 3.64 -17.16 -1.73
C LEU A 38 2.70 -17.50 -2.90
N GLY A 39 2.41 -16.55 -3.79
CA GLY A 39 1.43 -16.72 -4.87
C GLY A 39 -0.03 -16.79 -4.40
N GLN A 40 -0.33 -16.26 -3.21
CA GLN A 40 -1.67 -16.24 -2.64
C GLN A 40 -2.38 -14.90 -2.92
N ASP A 41 -2.57 -14.59 -4.19
CA ASP A 41 -2.97 -13.26 -4.68
C ASP A 41 -4.33 -12.81 -4.15
N GLU A 42 -5.32 -13.71 -4.07
CA GLU A 42 -6.64 -13.41 -3.52
C GLU A 42 -6.57 -13.08 -2.02
N ALA A 43 -5.82 -13.87 -1.25
CA ALA A 43 -5.62 -13.60 0.17
C ALA A 43 -4.88 -12.28 0.39
N ALA A 44 -3.87 -11.98 -0.44
CA ALA A 44 -3.15 -10.71 -0.41
C ALA A 44 -4.08 -9.53 -0.70
N ARG A 45 -4.94 -9.65 -1.72
CA ARG A 45 -5.94 -8.63 -2.06
C ARG A 45 -6.85 -8.34 -0.87
N ASN A 46 -7.37 -9.38 -0.20
CA ASN A 46 -8.25 -9.20 0.96
C ASN A 46 -7.56 -8.40 2.08
N ARG A 47 -6.29 -8.72 2.39
CA ARG A 47 -5.50 -7.96 3.37
C ARG A 47 -5.24 -6.52 2.94
N LEU A 48 -5.02 -6.27 1.65
CA LEU A 48 -4.85 -4.90 1.12
C LEU A 48 -6.14 -4.08 1.17
N GLN A 49 -7.30 -4.70 0.93
CA GLN A 49 -8.59 -4.03 1.07
C GLN A 49 -8.85 -3.63 2.53
N GLU A 50 -8.57 -4.53 3.47
CA GLU A 50 -8.63 -4.22 4.90
C GLU A 50 -7.65 -3.09 5.28
N ALA A 51 -6.41 -3.14 4.76
CA ALA A 51 -5.40 -2.10 4.98
C ALA A 51 -5.87 -0.74 4.46
N ARG A 52 -6.55 -0.72 3.30
CA ARG A 52 -7.09 0.49 2.69
C ARG A 52 -8.13 1.13 3.60
N ILE A 53 -9.10 0.34 4.07
CA ILE A 53 -10.17 0.82 4.97
C ILE A 53 -9.56 1.44 6.23
N GLU A 54 -8.60 0.74 6.85
CA GLU A 54 -7.95 1.22 8.08
C GLU A 54 -7.11 2.49 7.81
N ALA A 55 -6.39 2.56 6.69
CA ALA A 55 -5.61 3.73 6.30
C ALA A 55 -6.49 4.96 6.02
N GLU A 56 -7.63 4.77 5.35
CA GLU A 56 -8.64 5.81 5.10
C GLU A 56 -9.23 6.30 6.43
N ALA A 57 -9.60 5.38 7.34
CA ALA A 57 -10.20 5.71 8.63
C ALA A 57 -9.28 6.58 9.51
N ILE A 58 -7.96 6.37 9.47
CA ILE A 58 -6.98 7.16 10.24
C ILE A 58 -6.36 8.31 9.45
N GLY A 59 -6.73 8.51 8.18
CA GLY A 59 -6.16 9.53 7.31
C GLY A 59 -4.68 9.34 6.96
N SER A 60 -4.18 8.09 6.97
CA SER A 60 -2.77 7.78 6.71
C SER A 60 -2.43 7.80 5.22
N ARG A 61 -2.18 9.00 4.68
CA ARG A 61 -1.75 9.20 3.28
C ARG A 61 -0.50 8.39 2.93
N ARG A 62 0.46 8.30 3.85
CA ARG A 62 1.72 7.54 3.67
C ARG A 62 1.44 6.07 3.34
N MET A 63 0.49 5.44 4.03
CA MET A 63 0.16 4.03 3.78
C MET A 63 -0.79 3.88 2.60
N LEU A 64 -1.74 4.80 2.46
CA LEU A 64 -2.81 4.70 1.47
C LEU A 64 -2.26 4.62 0.03
N TRP A 65 -1.27 5.43 -0.36
CA TRP A 65 -0.74 5.35 -1.72
C TRP A 65 -0.06 4.00 -2.01
N SER A 66 0.69 3.44 -1.05
CA SER A 66 1.36 2.14 -1.23
C SER A 66 0.36 1.00 -1.34
N ILE A 67 -0.72 1.06 -0.56
CA ILE A 67 -1.81 0.07 -0.59
C ILE A 67 -2.58 0.14 -1.90
N LEU A 68 -2.96 1.35 -2.35
CA LEU A 68 -3.67 1.55 -3.61
C LEU A 68 -2.84 1.06 -4.81
N PHE A 69 -1.53 1.31 -4.81
CA PHE A 69 -0.65 0.81 -5.86
C PHE A 69 -0.49 -0.72 -5.84
N ALA A 70 -0.47 -1.33 -4.65
CA ALA A 70 -0.48 -2.79 -4.56
C ALA A 70 -1.82 -3.37 -5.07
N LEU A 71 -2.95 -2.76 -4.72
CA LEU A 71 -4.27 -3.16 -5.22
C LEU A 71 -4.37 -3.02 -6.75
N SER A 72 -3.87 -1.92 -7.33
CA SER A 72 -3.91 -1.73 -8.78
C SER A 72 -3.16 -2.83 -9.55
N ARG A 73 -2.12 -3.41 -8.95
CA ARG A 73 -1.34 -4.49 -9.57
C ARG A 73 -2.04 -5.86 -9.51
N LEU A 74 -2.99 -6.03 -8.60
CA LEU A 74 -3.76 -7.26 -8.45
C LEU A 74 -5.09 -7.19 -9.18
N GLU A 75 -5.57 -6.01 -9.53
CA GLU A 75 -6.88 -5.77 -10.13
C GLU A 75 -6.96 -6.29 -11.58
N PRO A 76 -7.86 -7.25 -11.90
CA PRO A 76 -8.01 -7.77 -13.25
C PRO A 76 -8.68 -6.79 -14.21
N ASP A 77 -9.56 -5.89 -13.70
CA ASP A 77 -10.16 -4.87 -14.55
C ASP A 77 -9.14 -3.74 -14.81
N PRO A 78 -8.68 -3.55 -16.07
CA PRO A 78 -7.69 -2.52 -16.38
C PRO A 78 -8.18 -1.09 -16.07
N VAL A 79 -9.49 -0.84 -16.12
CA VAL A 79 -10.06 0.48 -15.82
C VAL A 79 -9.95 0.77 -14.32
N GLU A 80 -10.33 -0.19 -13.48
CA GLU A 80 -10.23 -0.06 -12.03
C GLU A 80 -8.77 -0.10 -11.54
N ALA A 81 -7.91 -0.90 -12.19
CA ALA A 81 -6.48 -0.89 -11.95
C ALA A 81 -5.89 0.50 -12.18
N GLU A 82 -6.22 1.15 -13.30
CA GLU A 82 -5.75 2.50 -13.60
C GLU A 82 -6.38 3.56 -12.68
N ASN A 83 -7.63 3.38 -12.25
CA ASN A 83 -8.25 4.25 -11.26
C ASN A 83 -7.50 4.22 -9.92
N LEU A 84 -7.19 3.02 -9.40
CA LEU A 84 -6.41 2.83 -8.19
C LEU A 84 -4.99 3.40 -8.33
N ARG A 85 -4.35 3.21 -9.49
CA ARG A 85 -3.03 3.76 -9.80
C ARG A 85 -3.05 5.29 -9.76
N ARG A 86 -4.03 5.94 -10.40
CA ARG A 86 -4.19 7.41 -10.39
C ARG A 86 -4.42 7.95 -9.00
N GLN A 87 -5.21 7.28 -8.17
CA GLN A 87 -5.40 7.69 -6.77
C GLN A 87 -4.09 7.62 -5.98
N ALA A 88 -3.29 6.57 -6.17
CA ALA A 88 -1.97 6.47 -5.53
C ALA A 88 -1.01 7.58 -6.01
N GLN A 89 -1.00 7.89 -7.32
CA GLN A 89 -0.19 8.97 -7.88
C GLN A 89 -0.58 10.34 -7.32
N ALA A 90 -1.88 10.63 -7.19
CA ALA A 90 -2.37 11.88 -6.63
C ALA A 90 -1.88 12.10 -5.18
N ILE A 91 -1.87 11.02 -4.38
CA ILE A 91 -1.35 11.09 -2.99
C ILE A 91 0.17 11.31 -2.98
N ILE A 92 0.92 10.66 -3.87
CA ILE A 92 2.37 10.92 -4.00
C ILE A 92 2.62 12.38 -4.35
N MET A 93 1.88 12.93 -5.32
CA MET A 93 2.06 14.32 -5.74
C MET A 93 1.79 15.28 -4.58
N TYR A 94 0.72 15.03 -3.83
CA TYR A 94 0.44 15.78 -2.60
C TYR A 94 1.60 15.69 -1.60
N ILE A 95 2.15 14.51 -1.34
CA ILE A 95 3.29 14.36 -0.42
C ILE A 95 4.51 15.15 -0.92
N VAL A 96 4.83 15.01 -2.20
CA VAL A 96 5.96 15.69 -2.86
C VAL A 96 5.84 17.21 -2.71
N GLU A 97 4.66 17.77 -2.99
CA GLU A 97 4.36 19.20 -2.84
C GLU A 97 4.55 19.71 -1.39
N HIS A 98 4.46 18.84 -0.40
CA HIS A 98 4.56 19.20 1.03
C HIS A 98 5.93 18.87 1.66
N ILE A 99 6.88 18.28 0.91
CA ILE A 99 8.26 18.07 1.38
C ILE A 99 9.12 19.28 1.01
N HIS A 100 9.26 20.21 1.96
CA HIS A 100 10.05 21.44 1.78
C HIS A 100 11.57 21.24 1.88
N GLN A 101 12.02 20.06 2.33
CA GLN A 101 13.45 19.75 2.48
C GLN A 101 14.00 19.09 1.21
N PRO A 102 14.91 19.73 0.45
CA PRO A 102 15.33 19.23 -0.87
C PRO A 102 15.91 17.81 -0.85
N LYS A 103 16.67 17.47 0.19
CA LYS A 103 17.24 16.12 0.35
C LYS A 103 16.15 15.06 0.56
N LEU A 104 15.17 15.33 1.44
CA LEU A 104 14.06 14.39 1.68
C LEU A 104 13.16 14.25 0.46
N HIS A 105 12.92 15.36 -0.25
CA HIS A 105 12.16 15.37 -1.50
C HIS A 105 12.83 14.47 -2.55
N ALA A 106 14.15 14.65 -2.77
CA ALA A 106 14.92 13.82 -3.68
C ALA A 106 14.94 12.35 -3.24
N SER A 107 15.15 12.07 -1.95
CA SER A 107 15.14 10.70 -1.43
C SER A 107 13.78 10.01 -1.60
N PHE A 108 12.67 10.72 -1.39
CA PHE A 108 11.33 10.17 -1.56
C PHE A 108 11.05 9.82 -3.03
N LEU A 109 11.40 10.71 -3.96
CA LEU A 109 11.27 10.46 -5.40
C LEU A 109 12.19 9.34 -5.91
N ALA A 110 13.30 9.09 -5.22
CA ALA A 110 14.23 8.00 -5.53
C ALA A 110 13.78 6.63 -5.02
N LEU A 111 12.69 6.53 -4.24
CA LEU A 111 12.20 5.24 -3.77
C LEU A 111 11.72 4.38 -4.95
N PRO A 112 12.12 3.10 -5.05
CA PRO A 112 11.76 2.24 -6.19
C PRO A 112 10.27 2.13 -6.44
N LEU A 113 9.45 2.05 -5.38
CA LEU A 113 7.99 2.00 -5.50
C LEU A 113 7.40 3.31 -6.04
N VAL A 114 7.96 4.46 -5.66
CA VAL A 114 7.54 5.77 -6.17
C VAL A 114 7.87 5.87 -7.66
N GLN A 115 9.08 5.49 -8.06
CA GLN A 115 9.47 5.46 -9.48
C GLN A 115 8.59 4.51 -10.30
N ALA A 116 8.31 3.30 -9.79
CA ALA A 116 7.46 2.33 -10.48
C ALA A 116 6.01 2.81 -10.66
N LEU A 117 5.50 3.60 -9.71
CA LEU A 117 4.17 4.19 -9.79
C LEU A 117 4.12 5.43 -10.72
N LEU A 118 5.21 6.17 -10.82
CA LEU A 118 5.31 7.34 -11.72
C LEU A 118 5.71 6.97 -13.15
N ALA A 119 6.27 5.79 -13.37
CA ALA A 119 6.54 5.29 -14.71
C ALA A 119 5.24 5.23 -15.54
N PRO A 120 5.28 5.50 -16.85
CA PRO A 120 4.13 5.25 -17.71
C PRO A 120 3.75 3.76 -17.63
N PRO A 121 2.44 3.41 -17.71
CA PRO A 121 2.03 2.02 -17.82
C PRO A 121 2.70 1.44 -19.07
N ASN A 122 3.48 0.37 -18.92
CA ASN A 122 4.15 -0.27 -20.04
C ASN A 122 3.08 -0.75 -21.04
N GLY A 123 2.93 0.00 -22.12
CA GLY A 123 2.00 -0.24 -23.21
C GLY A 123 2.62 0.22 -24.53
N THR A 124 3.58 -0.59 -25.01
CA THR A 124 4.08 -0.80 -26.39
C THR A 124 4.55 0.39 -27.26
N PRO A 125 5.61 0.20 -28.09
CA PRO A 125 6.10 1.22 -29.04
C PRO A 125 5.07 1.60 -30.11
#